data_AF-A8DZZ9-F1
#
_entry.id   AF-A8DZZ9-F1
#
_cell.length_a   1.000
_cell.length_b   1.000
_cell.length_c   1.000
_cell.angle_alpha   90.00
_cell.angle_beta   90.00
_cell.angle_gamma   90.00
#
_symmetry.space_group_name_H-M   'P 1'
#
loop_
_entity.id
_entity.type
_entity.pdbx_description
1 polymer ?
#
loop_
_entity_poly.entity_id
_entity_poly.type
_entity_poly.pdbx_seq_one_letter_code
_entity_poly.pdbx_strand_id
1 'polypeptide(L)' 'WNIISSVGSLISLISVILLLFILWEALSVQRKSLGSLNMSSSIEWLQSLPPAEHSYNELPLLTA' A
#
# COMPACT_ATOMS: atom_id res chain seq x y z
N TRP A 1 -22.68 -26.13 5.03
CA TRP A 1 -21.33 -25.78 5.51
C TRP A 1 -20.23 -26.07 4.51
N ASN A 2 -20.02 -27.31 4.05
CA ASN A 2 -18.95 -27.63 3.10
C ASN A 2 -19.05 -26.86 1.77
N ILE A 3 -20.24 -26.79 1.16
CA ILE A 3 -20.44 -26.07 -0.10
C ILE A 3 -20.14 -24.57 0.06
N ILE A 4 -20.63 -23.95 1.15
CA ILE A 4 -20.35 -22.54 1.47
C ILE A 4 -18.84 -22.34 1.69
N SER A 5 -18.19 -23.24 2.42
CA SER A 5 -16.75 -23.20 2.68
C SER A 5 -15.94 -23.33 1.38
N SER A 6 -16.35 -24.20 0.45
CA SER A 6 -15.71 -24.38 -0.86
C SER A 6 -15.89 -23.17 -1.77
N VAL A 7 -17.05 -22.50 -1.74
CA VAL A 7 -17.24 -21.23 -2.47
C VAL A 7 -16.34 -20.14 -1.88
N GLY A 8 -16.22 -20.07 -0.55
CA GLY A 8 -15.31 -19.15 0.12
C GLY A 8 -13.85 -19.36 -0.25
N SER A 9 -13.38 -20.61 -0.37
CA SER A 9 -11.99 -20.89 -0.77
C SER A 9 -11.70 -20.51 -2.21
N LEU A 10 -12.66 -20.69 -3.14
CA LEU A 10 -12.55 -20.22 -4.52
C LEU A 10 -12.45 -18.70 -4.60
N ILE A 11 -13.28 -17.98 -3.83
CA ILE A 11 -13.22 -16.50 -3.75
C ILE A 11 -11.86 -16.04 -3.21
N SER A 12 -11.35 -16.69 -2.17
CA SER A 12 -10.03 -16.40 -1.62
C SER A 12 -8.91 -16.62 -2.64
N LEU A 13 -8.96 -17.74 -3.38
CA LEU A 13 -8.00 -18.04 -4.44
C LEU A 13 -8.01 -16.98 -5.55
N ILE A 14 -9.20 -16.57 -6.00
CA ILE A 14 -9.33 -15.52 -7.02
C ILE A 14 -8.78 -14.18 -6.50
N SER A 15 -9.06 -13.84 -5.24
CA SER A 15 -8.55 -12.62 -4.60
C SER A 15 -7.02 -12.55 -4.60
N VAL A 16 -6.35 -13.67 -4.28
CA VAL A 16 -4.88 -13.74 -4.29
C VAL A 16 -4.32 -13.59 -5.71
N ILE A 17 -4.93 -14.25 -6.71
CA ILE A 17 -4.51 -14.11 -8.11
C ILE A 17 -4.64 -12.66 -8.58
N LEU A 18 -5.73 -11.99 -8.24
CA LEU A 18 -5.95 -10.58 -8.56
C LEU A 18 -4.93 -9.66 -7.88
N LEU A 19 -4.61 -9.92 -6.61
CA LEU A 19 -3.59 -9.16 -5.87
C LEU A 19 -2.22 -9.26 -6.56
N LEU A 20 -1.82 -10.46 -6.97
CA LEU A 20 -0.55 -10.67 -7.70
C LEU A 20 -0.54 -9.95 -9.05
N PHE A 21 -1.66 -9.98 -9.78
CA PHE A 21 -1.77 -9.28 -11.06
C PHE A 21 -1.64 -7.76 -10.91
N ILE A 22 -2.33 -7.17 -9.92
CA ILE A 22 -2.26 -5.73 -9.65
C ILE A 22 -0.84 -5.31 -9.24
N LEU A 23 -0.18 -6.10 -8.39
CA LEU A 23 1.22 -5.86 -8.01
C LEU A 23 2.16 -5.90 -9.21
N TRP A 24 2.05 -6.94 -10.04
CA TRP A 24 2.86 -7.08 -11.25
C TRP A 24 2.67 -5.91 -12.22
N GLU A 25 1.42 -5.52 -12.46
CA GLU A 25 1.07 -4.40 -13.34
C GLU A 25 1.64 -3.08 -12.81
N ALA A 26 1.47 -2.81 -11.52
CA ALA A 26 1.98 -1.60 -10.88
C ALA A 26 3.52 -1.47 -10.98
N LEU A 27 4.24 -2.59 -10.78
CA LEU A 27 5.70 -2.64 -10.90
C LEU A 27 6.17 -2.49 -12.35
N SER A 28 5.47 -3.11 -13.30
CA SER A 28 5.84 -3.06 -14.74
C SER A 28 5.67 -1.66 -15.31
N VAL A 29 4.61 -0.94 -14.94
CA VAL A 29 4.31 0.43 -15.40
C VAL A 29 5.03 1.49 -14.55
N GLN A 30 5.65 1.11 -13.43
CA GLN A 30 6.26 2.02 -12.46
C GLN A 30 5.33 3.18 -12.07
N ARG A 31 4.06 2.84 -11.77
CA ARG A 31 3.04 3.87 -11.50
C ARG A 31 3.41 4.66 -10.23
N LYS A 32 3.75 5.94 -10.41
CA LYS A 32 3.96 6.86 -9.29
C LYS A 32 2.64 7.07 -8.54
N SER A 33 2.71 7.12 -7.21
CA SER A 33 1.56 7.46 -6.38
C SER A 33 1.17 8.93 -6.60
N LEU A 34 -0.14 9.20 -6.64
CA LEU A 34 -0.66 10.56 -6.77
C LEU A 34 -0.59 11.34 -5.43
N GLY A 35 -0.51 10.62 -4.31
CA GLY A 35 -0.45 11.16 -2.96
C GLY A 35 -0.84 10.11 -1.92
N SER A 36 -0.69 10.45 -0.64
CA SER A 36 -1.19 9.66 0.48
C SER A 36 -2.64 10.04 0.79
N LEU A 37 -3.50 9.04 1.03
CA LEU A 37 -4.87 9.25 1.56
C LEU A 37 -4.91 9.13 3.09
N ASN A 38 -3.77 8.96 3.74
CA ASN A 38 -3.70 8.71 5.18
C ASN A 38 -3.80 10.02 5.96
N MET A 39 -4.32 9.91 7.19
CA MET A 39 -4.22 10.98 8.16
C MET A 39 -2.73 11.17 8.52
N SER A 40 -2.27 12.42 8.67
CA SER A 40 -0.88 12.74 9.05
C SER A 40 -0.59 12.46 10.53
N SER A 41 -0.96 11.28 11.03
CA SER A 41 -0.78 10.85 12.41
C SER A 41 0.65 10.37 12.71
N SER A 42 1.35 9.85 11.71
CA SER A 42 2.77 9.49 11.79
C SER A 42 3.58 10.37 10.84
N ILE A 43 4.83 10.64 11.23
CA ILE A 43 5.76 11.51 10.50
C ILE A 43 6.07 10.96 9.09
N GLU A 44 6.05 9.63 8.90
CA GLU A 44 6.33 9.00 7.60
C GLU A 44 5.37 9.44 6.48
N TRP A 45 4.13 9.80 6.82
CA TRP A 45 3.14 10.27 5.84
C TRP A 45 3.42 11.69 5.32
N LEU A 46 4.38 12.40 5.92
CA LEU A 46 4.84 13.71 5.47
C LEU A 46 5.98 13.62 4.43
N GLN A 47 6.49 12.42 4.16
CA GLN A 47 7.57 12.22 3.19
C GLN A 47 7.07 12.30 1.74
N SER A 48 7.99 12.60 0.81
CA SER A 48 7.73 12.49 -0.62
C SER A 48 7.60 11.02 -1.05
N LEU A 49 6.95 10.79 -2.19
CA LEU A 49 6.83 9.47 -2.81
C LEU A 49 7.50 9.53 -4.20
N PRO A 50 8.71 8.98 -4.39
CA PRO A 50 9.54 8.23 -3.43
C PRO A 50 10.24 9.12 -2.39
N PRO A 51 10.67 8.55 -1.25
CA PRO A 51 11.45 9.29 -0.25
C PRO A 51 12.84 9.62 -0.79
N ALA A 52 13.41 10.73 -0.32
CA ALA A 52 14.80 11.05 -0.59
C ALA A 52 15.75 10.21 0.27
N GLU A 53 16.99 10.02 -0.20
CA GLU A 53 18.07 9.33 0.55
C GLU A 53 18.22 9.90 1.96
N HIS A 54 18.25 11.22 2.06
CA HIS A 54 18.07 11.94 3.32
C HIS A 54 16.60 12.30 3.48
N SER A 55 15.90 11.48 4.24
CA SER A 55 14.46 11.54 4.44
C SER A 55 13.92 12.87 5.00
N TYR A 56 14.73 13.59 5.79
CA TYR A 56 14.37 14.88 6.36
C TYR A 56 15.55 15.84 6.32
N ASN A 57 15.30 17.11 6.00
CA ASN A 57 16.29 18.17 6.16
C ASN A 57 16.44 18.58 7.64
N GLU A 58 15.33 18.50 8.39
CA GLU A 58 15.25 18.78 9.82
C GLU A 58 14.20 17.88 10.46
N LEU A 59 14.41 17.48 11.72
CA LEU A 59 13.47 16.62 12.42
C LEU A 59 12.19 17.41 12.78
N PRO A 60 10.99 16.90 12.46
CA PRO A 60 9.76 17.58 12.82
C PRO A 60 9.58 17.60 14.34
N LEU A 61 9.10 18.73 14.87
CA LEU A 61 8.77 18.87 16.28
C LEU A 61 7.53 18.02 16.60
N LEU A 62 7.70 17.01 17.45
CA LEU A 62 6.60 16.22 17.97
C LEU A 62 6.01 16.92 19.19
N THR A 63 4.77 17.39 19.07
CA THR A 63 3.95 17.77 20.22
C THR A 63 3.11 16.56 20.63
N ALA A 64 3.20 16.17 21.91
CA ALA A 64 2.40 15.10 22.49
C ALA A 64 0.89 15.41 22.45
#